data_AF-A0A2D4GY20-F1
#
_entry.id   AF-A0A2D4GY20-F1
#
_cell.length_a   1.000
_cell.length_b   1.000
_cell.length_c   1.000
_cell.angle_alpha   90.00
_cell.angle_beta   90.00
_cell.angle_gamma   90.00
#
_symmetry.space_group_name_H-M   'P 1'
#
loop_
_entity.id
_entity.type
_entity.pdbx_description
1 polymer ?
#
loop_
_entity_poly.entity_id
_entity_poly.type
_entity_poly.pdbx_seq_one_letter_code
_entity_poly.pdbx_strand_id
1 'polypeptide(L)'
;KKRDLLNHSFELHRQLEKCMKWCDDGIYLLASQPVDKCQSQDGAEAALQEIEQFLDLGDDNKLRELSYLSKEFEALFTEELMEHVQKVFQKQKNMEEMIQKRQVSLKKLAAKQTRPVQPVAPRPEGYLKSPCPYSSLQIESEDSSSSDNHAVRRVNIRKMKSEINEMQQSRNVSVTDDEENLAVLRKHVMNELLETERAYVEELLCVLEGYAAEMDNPLMAHLISPGLQNKKDVLFGNMEEIYHFHNRIFLREIEDYIDCPQLIGRCFFERMKDFKIYEKYCQNKPRSESLWRQYSDSAFFQVFFMYLGPYCLVNYYPVGKKLLSVLYFL
;
A
#
# COMPACT_ATOMS: atom_id res chain seq x y z
N LYS A 1 -12.16 -27.97 -43.73
CA LYS A 1 -10.80 -27.75 -43.18
C LYS A 1 -10.57 -26.30 -42.72
N LYS A 2 -10.34 -25.31 -43.60
CA LYS A 2 -10.06 -23.91 -43.18
C LYS A 2 -11.17 -23.27 -42.31
N ARG A 3 -12.44 -23.49 -42.65
CA ARG A 3 -13.60 -22.98 -41.88
C ARG A 3 -13.69 -23.59 -40.48
N ASP A 4 -13.32 -24.85 -40.32
CA ASP A 4 -13.43 -25.58 -39.05
C ASP A 4 -12.32 -25.15 -38.09
N LEU A 5 -11.10 -24.91 -38.61
CA LEU A 5 -9.99 -24.30 -37.88
C LEU A 5 -10.34 -22.88 -37.40
N LEU A 6 -10.96 -22.06 -38.26
CA LEU A 6 -11.40 -20.71 -37.91
C LEU A 6 -12.46 -20.75 -36.79
N ASN A 7 -13.43 -21.68 -36.87
CA ASN A 7 -14.44 -21.86 -35.83
C ASN A 7 -13.84 -22.31 -34.49
N HIS A 8 -12.83 -23.21 -34.50
CA HIS A 8 -12.14 -23.63 -33.27
C HIS A 8 -11.33 -22.49 -32.65
N SER A 9 -10.62 -21.70 -33.48
CA SER A 9 -9.89 -20.51 -33.01
C SER A 9 -10.85 -19.48 -32.40
N PHE A 10 -11.98 -19.21 -33.06
CA PHE A 10 -13.01 -18.31 -32.54
C PHE A 10 -13.60 -18.79 -31.20
N GLU A 11 -13.87 -20.09 -31.06
CA GLU A 11 -14.35 -20.66 -29.80
C GLU A 11 -13.32 -20.51 -28.69
N LEU A 12 -12.04 -20.81 -28.95
CA LEU A 12 -10.95 -20.62 -27.98
C LEU A 12 -10.85 -19.16 -27.51
N HIS A 13 -10.82 -18.20 -28.44
CA HIS A 13 -10.80 -16.78 -28.07
C HIS A 13 -12.03 -16.39 -27.24
N ARG A 14 -13.22 -16.88 -27.58
CA ARG A 14 -14.46 -16.64 -26.81
C ARG A 14 -14.38 -17.20 -25.38
N GLN A 15 -13.75 -18.36 -25.17
CA GLN A 15 -13.55 -18.93 -23.83
C GLN A 15 -12.51 -18.13 -23.03
N LEU A 16 -11.42 -17.69 -23.67
CA LEU A 16 -10.42 -16.82 -23.04
C LEU A 16 -11.04 -15.49 -22.59
N GLU A 17 -11.81 -14.82 -23.45
CA GLU A 17 -12.50 -13.56 -23.12
C GLU A 17 -13.49 -13.71 -21.96
N LYS A 18 -14.29 -14.78 -21.95
CA LYS A 18 -15.20 -15.10 -20.83
C LYS A 18 -14.45 -15.29 -19.52
N CYS A 19 -13.37 -16.07 -19.54
CA CYS A 19 -12.55 -16.30 -18.36
C CYS A 19 -11.88 -15.02 -17.88
N MET A 20 -11.29 -14.22 -18.79
CA MET A 20 -10.68 -12.93 -18.47
C MET A 20 -11.66 -12.00 -17.78
N LYS A 21 -12.87 -11.86 -18.33
CA LYS A 21 -13.93 -11.03 -17.77
C LYS A 21 -14.38 -11.56 -16.41
N TRP A 22 -14.62 -12.86 -16.28
CA TRP A 22 -14.96 -13.46 -14.99
C TRP A 22 -13.87 -13.20 -13.94
N CYS A 23 -12.58 -13.24 -14.31
CA CYS A 23 -11.50 -12.84 -13.42
C CYS A 23 -11.55 -11.35 -13.02
N ASP A 24 -11.87 -10.44 -13.95
CA ASP A 24 -12.03 -9.01 -13.62
C ASP A 24 -13.23 -8.76 -12.70
N ASP A 25 -14.38 -9.38 -12.99
CA ASP A 25 -15.60 -9.30 -12.17
C ASP A 25 -15.32 -9.85 -10.75
N GLY A 26 -14.54 -10.93 -10.61
CA GLY A 26 -14.12 -11.50 -9.32
C GLY A 26 -13.14 -10.63 -8.53
N ILE A 27 -12.17 -10.02 -9.20
CA ILE A 27 -11.25 -9.04 -8.57
C ILE A 27 -12.04 -7.80 -8.13
N TYR A 28 -12.98 -7.33 -8.96
CA TYR A 28 -13.84 -6.19 -8.65
C TYR A 28 -14.78 -6.48 -7.47
N LEU A 29 -15.35 -7.68 -7.39
CA LEU A 29 -16.15 -8.14 -6.24
C LEU A 29 -15.34 -8.02 -4.94
N LEU A 30 -14.12 -8.58 -4.92
CA LEU A 30 -13.24 -8.51 -3.74
C LEU A 30 -12.87 -7.07 -3.35
N ALA A 31 -12.59 -6.21 -4.33
CA ALA A 31 -12.28 -4.80 -4.10
C ALA A 31 -13.49 -3.98 -3.64
N SER A 32 -14.71 -4.39 -4.00
CA SER A 32 -15.97 -3.70 -3.67
C SER A 32 -16.49 -4.04 -2.27
N GLN A 33 -15.93 -5.04 -1.58
CA GLN A 33 -16.38 -5.41 -0.23
C GLN A 33 -15.99 -4.34 0.82
N PRO A 34 -16.96 -3.67 1.46
CA PRO A 34 -16.67 -2.59 2.41
C PRO A 34 -16.04 -3.14 3.69
N VAL A 35 -14.77 -2.75 3.91
CA VAL A 35 -13.91 -3.27 5.01
C VAL A 35 -14.59 -3.16 6.37
N ASP A 36 -15.24 -2.03 6.68
CA ASP A 36 -15.87 -1.79 7.99
C ASP A 36 -17.05 -2.72 8.24
N LYS A 37 -17.86 -3.03 7.21
CA LYS A 37 -19.01 -3.93 7.38
C LYS A 37 -18.57 -5.37 7.57
N CYS A 38 -17.47 -5.79 6.94
CA CYS A 38 -16.92 -7.13 7.08
C CYS A 38 -16.28 -7.41 8.47
N GLN A 39 -16.28 -6.45 9.40
CA GLN A 39 -15.78 -6.66 10.77
C GLN A 39 -16.82 -7.27 11.72
N SER A 40 -18.13 -7.16 11.41
CA SER A 40 -19.18 -7.84 12.17
C SER A 40 -19.32 -9.30 11.70
N GLN A 41 -19.93 -10.15 12.54
CA GLN A 41 -20.26 -11.53 12.16
C GLN A 41 -21.19 -11.53 10.93
N ASP A 42 -22.34 -10.86 11.02
CA ASP A 42 -23.34 -10.78 9.95
C ASP A 42 -22.76 -10.26 8.62
N GLY A 43 -21.86 -9.26 8.69
CA GLY A 43 -21.21 -8.69 7.51
C GLY A 43 -20.11 -9.58 6.93
N ALA A 44 -19.46 -10.40 7.75
CA ALA A 44 -18.55 -11.44 7.27
C ALA A 44 -19.31 -12.62 6.63
N GLU A 45 -20.47 -12.99 7.16
CA GLU A 45 -21.37 -14.01 6.60
C GLU A 45 -21.97 -13.55 5.26
N ALA A 46 -22.46 -12.31 5.16
CA ALA A 46 -22.96 -11.74 3.90
C ALA A 46 -21.85 -11.68 2.82
N ALA A 47 -20.65 -11.21 3.18
CA ALA A 47 -19.51 -11.16 2.28
C ALA A 47 -19.00 -12.55 1.83
N LEU A 48 -19.25 -13.60 2.62
CA LEU A 48 -19.02 -14.99 2.20
C LEU A 48 -20.07 -15.46 1.20
N GLN A 49 -21.35 -15.17 1.47
CA GLN A 49 -22.45 -15.56 0.60
C GLN A 49 -22.33 -14.93 -0.80
N GLU A 50 -21.92 -13.66 -0.90
CA GLU A 50 -21.63 -13.00 -2.18
C GLU A 50 -20.51 -13.71 -2.97
N ILE A 51 -19.44 -14.15 -2.29
CA ILE A 51 -18.33 -14.88 -2.91
C ILE A 51 -18.77 -16.28 -3.36
N GLU A 52 -19.54 -17.00 -2.54
CA GLU A 52 -20.03 -18.34 -2.87
C GLU A 52 -21.01 -18.26 -4.07
N GLN A 53 -21.93 -17.28 -4.08
CA GLN A 53 -22.81 -17.02 -5.23
C GLN A 53 -22.04 -16.68 -6.52
N PHE A 54 -20.97 -15.89 -6.42
CA PHE A 54 -20.12 -15.56 -7.56
C PHE A 54 -19.38 -16.77 -8.14
N LEU A 55 -18.91 -17.67 -7.27
CA LEU A 55 -18.25 -18.92 -7.69
C LEU A 55 -19.24 -19.89 -8.35
N ASP A 56 -20.46 -20.02 -7.82
CA ASP A 56 -21.51 -20.87 -8.37
C ASP A 56 -21.98 -20.40 -9.75
N LEU A 57 -22.16 -19.08 -9.93
CA LEU A 57 -22.48 -18.46 -11.23
C LEU A 57 -21.28 -18.46 -12.21
N GLY A 58 -20.08 -18.71 -11.71
CA GLY A 58 -18.81 -18.56 -12.41
C GLY A 58 -18.24 -19.84 -13.04
N ASP A 59 -18.74 -21.01 -12.66
CA ASP A 59 -18.06 -22.29 -12.93
C ASP A 59 -17.88 -22.57 -14.44
N ASP A 60 -18.89 -22.25 -15.25
CA ASP A 60 -18.85 -22.36 -16.73
C ASP A 60 -17.85 -21.40 -17.42
N ASN A 61 -17.32 -20.40 -16.71
CA ASN A 61 -16.35 -19.43 -17.24
C ASN A 61 -14.89 -19.76 -16.88
N LYS A 62 -14.65 -20.82 -16.09
CA LYS A 62 -13.30 -21.30 -15.78
C LYS A 62 -12.67 -21.97 -17.01
N LEU A 63 -11.39 -21.71 -17.25
CA LEU A 63 -10.64 -22.55 -18.18
C LEU A 63 -10.43 -23.93 -17.55
N ARG A 64 -10.72 -24.97 -18.33
CA ARG A 64 -10.36 -26.37 -18.02
C ARG A 64 -8.83 -26.50 -17.98
N GLU A 65 -8.29 -27.61 -17.49
CA GLU A 65 -6.83 -27.78 -17.42
C GLU A 65 -6.12 -27.44 -18.75
N LEU A 66 -4.97 -26.78 -18.63
CA LEU A 66 -4.10 -26.45 -19.77
C LEU A 66 -3.69 -27.71 -20.57
N SER A 67 -3.63 -28.87 -19.89
CA SER A 67 -3.40 -30.20 -20.47
C SER A 67 -4.49 -30.66 -21.46
N TYR A 68 -5.74 -30.22 -21.25
CA TYR A 68 -6.91 -30.52 -22.08
C TYR A 68 -7.00 -29.53 -23.24
N LEU A 69 -6.91 -28.22 -22.95
CA LEU A 69 -6.85 -27.16 -23.95
C LEU A 69 -5.69 -27.34 -24.95
N SER A 70 -4.51 -27.77 -24.46
CA SER A 70 -3.37 -28.05 -25.34
C SER A 70 -3.60 -29.20 -26.33
N LYS A 71 -4.49 -30.15 -26.02
CA LYS A 71 -4.84 -31.28 -26.89
C LYS A 71 -6.04 -30.97 -27.80
N GLU A 72 -7.01 -30.22 -27.29
CA GLU A 72 -8.21 -29.84 -28.03
C GLU A 72 -7.91 -28.81 -29.14
N PHE A 73 -6.95 -27.91 -28.90
CA PHE A 73 -6.57 -26.84 -29.83
C PHE A 73 -5.16 -27.01 -30.41
N GLU A 74 -4.57 -28.21 -30.35
CA GLU A 74 -3.17 -28.53 -30.75
C GLU A 74 -2.75 -27.91 -32.10
N ALA A 75 -3.65 -27.94 -33.09
CA ALA A 75 -3.42 -27.44 -34.44
C ALA A 75 -3.49 -25.90 -34.61
N LEU A 76 -3.69 -25.14 -33.53
CA LEU A 76 -3.90 -23.69 -33.54
C LEU A 76 -2.89 -22.90 -32.70
N PHE A 77 -2.03 -23.57 -31.93
CA PHE A 77 -1.07 -22.89 -31.06
C PHE A 77 0.09 -22.26 -31.85
N THR A 78 -0.06 -20.97 -32.14
CA THR A 78 1.07 -20.07 -32.34
C THR A 78 1.70 -19.71 -31.00
N GLU A 79 2.98 -19.29 -31.02
CA GLU A 79 3.73 -18.87 -29.82
C GLU A 79 3.03 -17.72 -29.06
N GLU A 80 2.53 -16.73 -29.79
CA GLU A 80 1.74 -15.60 -29.27
C GLU A 80 0.43 -16.05 -28.60
N LEU A 81 -0.28 -17.03 -29.19
CA LEU A 81 -1.53 -17.54 -28.61
C LEU A 81 -1.26 -18.36 -27.34
N MET A 82 -0.17 -19.13 -27.30
CA MET A 82 0.29 -19.81 -26.08
C MET A 82 0.58 -18.83 -24.95
N GLU A 83 1.29 -17.73 -25.24
CA GLU A 83 1.59 -16.70 -24.24
C GLU A 83 0.29 -16.05 -23.71
N HIS A 84 -0.67 -15.77 -24.59
CA HIS A 84 -1.97 -15.24 -24.18
C HIS A 84 -2.75 -16.22 -23.30
N VAL A 85 -2.85 -17.50 -23.70
CA VAL A 85 -3.50 -18.56 -22.91
C VAL A 85 -2.86 -18.67 -21.52
N GLN A 86 -1.53 -18.69 -21.43
CA GLN A 86 -0.80 -18.73 -20.15
C GLN A 86 -1.10 -17.51 -19.26
N LYS A 87 -1.19 -16.30 -19.83
CA LYS A 87 -1.58 -15.09 -19.07
C LYS A 87 -2.99 -15.21 -18.49
N VAL A 88 -3.95 -15.77 -19.23
CA VAL A 88 -5.32 -15.97 -18.71
C VAL A 88 -5.35 -17.02 -17.60
N PHE A 89 -4.66 -18.16 -17.76
CA PHE A 89 -4.52 -19.16 -16.68
C PHE A 89 -3.87 -18.59 -15.42
N GLN A 90 -2.81 -17.79 -15.56
CA GLN A 90 -2.16 -17.17 -14.41
C GLN A 90 -3.08 -16.15 -13.72
N LYS A 91 -3.86 -15.38 -14.50
CA LYS A 91 -4.87 -14.46 -13.96
C LYS A 91 -5.98 -15.20 -13.21
N GLN A 92 -6.50 -16.30 -13.77
CA GLN A 92 -7.49 -17.17 -13.11
C GLN A 92 -6.95 -17.68 -11.78
N LYS A 93 -5.75 -18.28 -11.78
CA LYS A 93 -5.11 -18.78 -10.56
C LYS A 93 -4.93 -17.68 -9.50
N ASN A 94 -4.44 -16.51 -9.90
CA ASN A 94 -4.24 -15.39 -8.97
C ASN A 94 -5.57 -14.94 -8.34
N MET A 95 -6.63 -14.84 -9.15
CA MET A 95 -7.97 -14.45 -8.68
C MET A 95 -8.58 -15.51 -7.76
N GLU A 96 -8.47 -16.80 -8.10
CA GLU A 96 -8.89 -17.91 -7.24
C GLU A 96 -8.14 -17.93 -5.90
N GLU A 97 -6.81 -17.69 -5.90
CA GLU A 97 -6.03 -17.54 -4.66
C GLU A 97 -6.49 -16.35 -3.82
N MET A 98 -6.83 -15.21 -4.43
CA MET A 98 -7.36 -14.03 -3.72
C MET A 98 -8.72 -14.35 -3.08
N ILE A 99 -9.61 -15.02 -3.81
CA ILE A 99 -10.91 -15.49 -3.30
C ILE A 99 -10.71 -16.45 -2.12
N GLN A 100 -9.84 -17.46 -2.25
CA GLN A 100 -9.56 -18.42 -1.18
C GLN A 100 -9.01 -17.74 0.09
N LYS A 101 -8.02 -16.84 -0.07
CA LYS A 101 -7.46 -16.05 1.05
C LYS A 101 -8.56 -15.22 1.73
N ARG A 102 -9.46 -14.61 0.96
CA ARG A 102 -10.61 -13.85 1.49
C ARG A 102 -11.61 -14.74 2.23
N GLN A 103 -12.01 -15.88 1.67
CA GLN A 103 -12.91 -16.84 2.31
C GLN A 103 -12.35 -17.36 3.64
N VAL A 104 -11.05 -17.70 3.70
CA VAL A 104 -10.40 -18.13 4.95
C VAL A 104 -10.42 -17.04 6.01
N SER A 105 -10.21 -15.77 5.61
CA SER A 105 -10.30 -14.62 6.52
C SER A 105 -11.72 -14.41 7.06
N LEU A 106 -12.72 -14.39 6.18
CA LEU A 106 -14.11 -14.17 6.56
C LEU A 106 -14.68 -15.33 7.40
N LYS A 107 -14.35 -16.59 7.07
CA LYS A 107 -14.79 -17.76 7.87
C LYS A 107 -14.25 -17.72 9.31
N LYS A 108 -13.04 -17.17 9.52
CA LYS A 108 -12.48 -16.92 10.86
C LYS A 108 -13.17 -15.76 11.60
N LEU A 109 -13.75 -14.80 10.89
CA LEU A 109 -14.49 -13.68 11.49
C LEU A 109 -15.94 -14.10 11.85
N ALA A 110 -16.64 -14.77 10.93
CA ALA A 110 -17.97 -15.31 11.17
C ALA A 110 -18.01 -16.31 12.34
N ALA A 111 -16.94 -17.11 12.54
CA ALA A 111 -16.83 -18.05 13.66
C ALA A 111 -16.64 -17.40 15.05
N LYS A 112 -16.50 -16.07 15.16
CA LYS A 112 -16.35 -15.37 16.46
C LYS A 112 -17.69 -15.20 17.16
N GLN A 113 -18.18 -16.28 17.78
CA GLN A 113 -19.33 -16.23 18.67
C GLN A 113 -19.12 -15.16 19.76
N THR A 114 -20.03 -14.18 19.81
CA THR A 114 -20.07 -13.17 20.88
C THR A 114 -20.28 -13.87 22.22
N ARG A 115 -19.27 -13.81 23.10
CA ARG A 115 -19.44 -14.26 24.49
C ARG A 115 -20.55 -13.41 25.13
N PRO A 116 -21.47 -13.99 25.93
CA PRO A 116 -22.45 -13.20 26.67
C PRO A 116 -21.74 -12.16 27.52
N VAL A 117 -21.99 -10.88 27.26
CA VAL A 117 -21.46 -9.78 28.06
C VAL A 117 -22.17 -9.84 29.41
N GLN A 118 -21.49 -10.36 30.43
CA GLN A 118 -21.96 -10.23 31.80
C GLN A 118 -22.06 -8.74 32.16
N PRO A 119 -23.21 -8.25 32.64
CA PRO A 119 -23.33 -6.86 33.08
C PRO A 119 -22.36 -6.59 34.23
N VAL A 120 -21.31 -5.80 33.95
CA VAL A 120 -20.35 -5.38 34.98
C VAL A 120 -21.03 -4.33 35.84
N ALA A 121 -21.38 -4.69 37.08
CA ALA A 121 -21.93 -3.74 38.03
C ALA A 121 -20.90 -2.64 38.33
N PRO A 122 -21.28 -1.34 38.33
CA PRO A 122 -20.37 -0.27 38.69
C PRO A 122 -19.85 -0.46 40.12
N ARG A 123 -18.52 -0.46 40.30
CA ARG A 123 -17.92 -0.52 41.64
C ARG A 123 -18.16 0.82 42.37
N PRO A 124 -18.68 0.82 43.62
CA PRO A 124 -18.70 2.01 44.44
C PRO A 124 -17.28 2.36 44.90
N GLU A 125 -16.91 3.65 44.83
CA GLU A 125 -15.70 4.15 45.47
C GLU A 125 -15.94 4.35 46.99
N GLY A 126 -14.99 3.93 47.83
CA GLY A 126 -15.09 4.22 49.28
C GLY A 126 -14.11 3.52 50.22
N TYR A 127 -13.12 4.28 50.71
CA TYR A 127 -12.56 4.28 52.08
C TYR A 127 -11.76 3.06 52.67
N LEU A 128 -10.42 3.18 52.55
CA LEU A 128 -9.40 3.31 53.63
C LEU A 128 -9.12 2.24 54.73
N LYS A 129 -7.79 2.01 54.93
CA LYS A 129 -7.03 1.55 56.16
C LYS A 129 -7.10 0.05 56.52
N SER A 130 -6.06 -0.66 56.99
CA SER A 130 -4.58 -0.47 57.16
C SER A 130 -3.96 -1.83 57.63
N PRO A 131 -2.64 -2.04 57.92
CA PRO A 131 -1.41 -1.22 57.77
C PRO A 131 -0.21 -2.02 57.12
N CYS A 132 1.06 -1.70 57.45
CA CYS A 132 2.32 -2.41 57.09
C CYS A 132 3.08 -2.92 58.35
N PRO A 133 4.19 -3.71 58.22
CA PRO A 133 5.57 -3.17 58.10
C PRO A 133 6.47 -3.97 57.12
N TYR A 134 7.62 -3.55 56.58
CA TYR A 134 8.72 -2.64 56.95
C TYR A 134 9.09 -1.75 55.73
N SER A 135 9.35 -0.44 55.81
CA SER A 135 10.58 0.26 56.29
C SER A 135 11.90 -0.24 55.69
N SER A 136 12.87 0.54 55.18
CA SER A 136 13.01 1.94 54.70
C SER A 136 14.33 1.95 53.88
N LEU A 137 14.60 2.86 52.93
CA LEU A 137 15.25 4.16 53.19
C LEU A 137 15.41 4.93 51.86
N GLN A 138 15.25 6.25 51.91
CA GLN A 138 15.65 7.19 50.86
C GLN A 138 17.06 7.73 51.17
N ILE A 139 17.82 8.10 50.13
CA ILE A 139 18.74 9.25 50.17
C ILE A 139 18.64 9.96 48.81
N GLU A 140 18.20 11.21 48.83
CA GLU A 140 18.41 12.19 47.75
C GLU A 140 19.66 13.02 48.07
N SER A 141 20.40 13.48 47.06
CA SER A 141 20.85 14.88 46.98
C SER A 141 21.51 15.19 45.63
N GLU A 142 21.27 16.42 45.18
CA GLU A 142 21.66 17.06 43.94
C GLU A 142 23.19 17.33 43.86
N ASP A 143 23.75 17.52 42.65
CA ASP A 143 24.31 18.85 42.30
C ASP A 143 24.65 19.03 40.79
N SER A 144 24.95 20.26 40.38
CA SER A 144 25.04 20.72 38.97
C SER A 144 26.47 20.94 38.45
N SER A 145 26.75 20.69 37.15
CA SER A 145 27.82 21.42 36.40
C SER A 145 27.87 21.23 34.86
N SER A 146 27.95 22.37 34.16
CA SER A 146 28.74 22.71 32.93
C SER A 146 28.60 21.99 31.57
N SER A 147 28.22 22.81 30.57
CA SER A 147 28.83 23.04 29.23
C SER A 147 29.15 21.92 28.22
N ASP A 148 28.46 22.06 27.08
CA ASP A 148 29.01 22.21 25.71
C ASP A 148 29.62 21.05 24.88
N ASN A 149 29.30 21.17 23.59
CA ASN A 149 30.00 20.67 22.40
C ASN A 149 29.70 19.26 21.83
N HIS A 150 28.83 19.31 20.81
CA HIS A 150 29.14 18.96 19.41
C HIS A 150 29.57 17.52 19.02
N ALA A 151 28.72 16.97 18.14
CA ALA A 151 29.04 16.02 17.07
C ALA A 151 29.33 14.54 17.45
N VAL A 152 29.26 13.70 16.40
CA VAL A 152 29.53 12.25 16.39
C VAL A 152 28.49 11.36 17.09
N ARG A 153 27.35 11.17 16.40
CA ARG A 153 26.57 9.91 16.43
C ARG A 153 26.34 9.34 15.01
N ARG A 154 27.42 9.25 14.23
CA ARG A 154 27.60 8.10 13.33
C ARG A 154 28.29 7.00 14.12
N VAL A 155 28.05 5.74 13.75
CA VAL A 155 28.51 4.52 14.43
C VAL A 155 27.78 4.24 15.75
N ASN A 156 26.74 3.40 15.69
CA ASN A 156 26.53 2.34 16.68
C ASN A 156 25.60 1.17 16.24
N ILE A 157 25.35 0.99 14.94
CA ILE A 157 24.64 -0.21 14.41
C ILE A 157 25.62 -1.36 14.12
N ARG A 158 26.60 -1.62 15.01
CA ARG A 158 27.57 -2.73 14.89
C ARG A 158 28.05 -3.30 16.23
N LYS A 159 27.17 -3.47 17.23
CA LYS A 159 27.53 -4.23 18.45
C LYS A 159 26.36 -4.87 19.20
N MET A 160 25.79 -5.93 18.62
CA MET A 160 24.99 -6.92 19.36
C MET A 160 25.06 -8.27 18.60
N LYS A 161 26.16 -9.03 18.79
CA LYS A 161 26.34 -10.36 18.16
C LYS A 161 27.20 -11.28 19.03
N SER A 162 26.62 -11.75 20.14
CA SER A 162 27.02 -12.94 20.90
C SER A 162 26.01 -13.18 22.02
N GLU A 163 25.85 -14.44 22.44
CA GLU A 163 24.93 -14.92 23.50
C GLU A 163 23.44 -14.83 23.06
N ILE A 164 22.67 -15.93 23.03
CA ILE A 164 22.73 -17.17 23.81
C ILE A 164 22.66 -18.41 22.89
N ASN A 165 23.39 -19.47 23.23
CA ASN A 165 23.12 -20.84 22.77
C ASN A 165 23.00 -21.77 23.99
N GLU A 166 22.43 -22.96 23.76
CA GLU A 166 22.32 -24.08 24.70
C GLU A 166 21.24 -23.96 25.80
N MET A 167 20.00 -24.36 25.45
CA MET A 167 19.33 -25.54 26.06
C MET A 167 17.88 -25.72 25.53
N GLN A 168 17.69 -26.28 24.33
CA GLN A 168 16.42 -26.96 23.94
C GLN A 168 16.51 -27.69 22.58
N GLN A 169 17.27 -28.79 22.52
CA GLN A 169 17.17 -29.75 21.41
C GLN A 169 15.97 -30.69 21.66
N SER A 170 14.82 -30.42 21.03
CA SER A 170 13.74 -31.42 20.72
C SER A 170 12.40 -30.85 20.20
N ARG A 171 12.25 -29.53 19.97
CA ARG A 171 10.99 -28.95 19.44
C ARG A 171 11.11 -27.92 18.30
N ASN A 172 12.31 -27.62 17.81
CA ASN A 172 12.54 -26.34 17.11
C ASN A 172 12.30 -26.33 15.59
N VAL A 173 11.95 -27.46 14.97
CA VAL A 173 11.87 -27.56 13.49
C VAL A 173 10.72 -26.74 12.88
N SER A 174 9.65 -26.43 13.62
CA SER A 174 8.51 -25.66 13.07
C SER A 174 8.53 -24.16 13.41
N VAL A 175 9.42 -23.69 14.28
CA VAL A 175 9.44 -22.27 14.73
C VAL A 175 10.42 -21.44 13.89
N THR A 176 11.49 -22.07 13.41
CA THR A 176 12.49 -21.42 12.56
C THR A 176 11.93 -21.06 11.18
N ASP A 177 11.16 -21.96 10.56
CA ASP A 177 10.55 -21.71 9.24
C ASP A 177 9.59 -20.51 9.27
N ASP A 178 8.79 -20.37 10.34
CA ASP A 178 7.88 -19.23 10.51
C ASP A 178 8.65 -17.91 10.73
N GLU A 179 9.77 -17.94 11.47
CA GLU A 179 10.60 -16.75 11.69
C GLU A 179 11.38 -16.33 10.43
N GLU A 180 11.92 -17.29 9.67
CA GLU A 180 12.58 -17.04 8.39
C GLU A 180 11.59 -16.52 7.34
N ASN A 181 10.40 -17.13 7.22
CA ASN A 181 9.33 -16.64 6.35
C ASN A 181 8.90 -15.20 6.71
N LEU A 182 8.81 -14.88 8.00
CA LEU A 182 8.48 -13.54 8.46
C LEU A 182 9.63 -12.53 8.23
N ALA A 183 10.89 -12.95 8.33
CA ALA A 183 12.04 -12.13 7.98
C ALA A 183 12.09 -11.83 6.47
N VAL A 184 11.81 -12.83 5.63
CA VAL A 184 11.65 -12.67 4.18
C VAL A 184 10.51 -11.71 3.86
N LEU A 185 9.34 -11.83 4.50
CA LEU A 185 8.21 -10.92 4.30
C LEU A 185 8.56 -9.47 4.70
N ARG A 186 9.17 -9.27 5.88
CA ARG A 186 9.63 -7.94 6.34
C ARG A 186 10.60 -7.30 5.34
N LYS A 187 11.51 -8.09 4.75
CA LYS A 187 12.44 -7.60 3.73
C LYS A 187 11.73 -7.19 2.43
N HIS A 188 10.72 -7.94 1.98
CA HIS A 188 9.92 -7.55 0.82
C HIS A 188 9.16 -6.24 1.07
N VAL A 189 8.47 -6.11 2.21
CA VAL A 189 7.77 -4.87 2.60
C VAL A 189 8.74 -3.67 2.68
N MET A 190 9.95 -3.88 3.21
CA MET A 190 10.97 -2.84 3.29
C MET A 190 11.49 -2.40 1.91
N ASN A 191 11.71 -3.34 1.00
CA ASN A 191 12.09 -3.04 -0.38
C ASN A 191 10.97 -2.28 -1.11
N GLU A 192 9.72 -2.73 -1.00
CA GLU A 192 8.55 -2.08 -1.60
C GLU A 192 8.36 -0.66 -1.06
N LEU A 193 8.51 -0.45 0.25
CA LEU A 193 8.47 0.89 0.86
C LEU A 193 9.56 1.80 0.28
N LEU A 194 10.79 1.30 0.13
CA LEU A 194 11.91 2.09 -0.40
C LEU A 194 11.78 2.39 -1.90
N GLU A 195 11.35 1.42 -2.71
CA GLU A 195 11.11 1.58 -4.15
C GLU A 195 9.96 2.57 -4.41
N THR A 196 8.85 2.45 -3.68
CA THR A 196 7.73 3.39 -3.75
C THR A 196 8.02 4.75 -3.10
N GLU A 197 9.04 4.87 -2.25
CA GLU A 197 9.57 6.16 -1.79
C GLU A 197 10.38 6.87 -2.87
N ARG A 198 11.29 6.15 -3.53
CA ARG A 198 12.11 6.70 -4.63
C ARG A 198 11.22 7.15 -5.80
N ALA A 199 10.30 6.30 -6.24
CA ALA A 199 9.34 6.65 -7.29
C ALA A 199 8.48 7.87 -6.90
N TYR A 200 8.03 7.95 -5.65
CA TYR A 200 7.27 9.10 -5.15
C TYR A 200 8.08 10.42 -5.20
N VAL A 201 9.34 10.38 -4.76
CA VAL A 201 10.25 11.54 -4.80
C VAL A 201 10.53 11.97 -6.25
N GLU A 202 10.70 11.03 -7.18
CA GLU A 202 10.92 11.28 -8.60
C GLU A 202 9.67 11.84 -9.30
N GLU A 203 8.48 11.27 -9.07
CA GLU A 203 7.20 11.79 -9.59
C GLU A 203 6.95 13.23 -9.12
N LEU A 204 7.20 13.54 -7.84
CA LEU A 204 7.10 14.89 -7.31
C LEU A 204 8.07 15.86 -8.00
N LEU A 205 9.31 15.44 -8.25
CA LEU A 205 10.29 16.26 -8.95
C LEU A 205 9.88 16.53 -10.40
N CYS A 206 9.40 15.51 -11.13
CA CYS A 206 8.89 15.67 -12.50
C CYS A 206 7.79 16.73 -12.58
N VAL A 207 6.86 16.75 -11.61
CA VAL A 207 5.76 17.73 -11.59
C VAL A 207 6.27 19.13 -11.24
N LEU A 208 7.21 19.24 -10.29
CA LEU A 208 7.77 20.51 -9.85
C LEU A 208 8.65 21.16 -10.93
N GLU A 209 9.56 20.43 -11.55
CA GLU A 209 10.42 20.95 -12.62
C GLU A 209 9.65 21.09 -13.94
N GLY A 210 8.86 20.09 -14.31
CA GLY A 210 8.17 20.02 -15.60
C GLY A 210 6.93 20.90 -15.75
N TYR A 211 6.32 21.36 -14.64
CA TYR A 211 5.16 22.26 -14.68
C TYR A 211 5.31 23.45 -13.74
N ALA A 212 5.67 23.22 -12.47
CA ALA A 212 5.66 24.31 -11.49
C ALA A 212 6.75 25.35 -11.73
N ALA A 213 7.96 24.95 -12.12
CA ALA A 213 9.04 25.86 -12.52
C ALA A 213 8.72 26.54 -13.87
N GLU A 214 8.16 25.79 -14.82
CA GLU A 214 7.80 26.31 -16.15
C GLU A 214 6.66 27.34 -16.13
N MET A 215 5.81 27.35 -15.09
CA MET A 215 4.86 28.45 -14.87
C MET A 215 5.54 29.81 -14.59
N ASP A 216 6.79 29.80 -14.13
CA ASP A 216 7.59 31.02 -13.91
C ASP A 216 8.55 31.30 -15.08
N ASN A 217 8.63 30.41 -16.09
CA ASN A 217 9.51 30.57 -17.25
C ASN A 217 9.00 31.68 -18.19
N PRO A 218 9.75 32.77 -18.42
CA PRO A 218 9.33 33.86 -19.30
C PRO A 218 9.04 33.42 -20.74
N LEU A 219 9.67 32.32 -21.21
CA LEU A 219 9.40 31.76 -22.53
C LEU A 219 8.00 31.12 -22.61
N MET A 220 7.49 30.57 -21.51
CA MET A 220 6.18 29.90 -21.44
C MET A 220 5.04 30.83 -21.02
N ALA A 221 5.34 32.02 -20.51
CA ALA A 221 4.35 32.99 -20.03
C ALA A 221 3.23 33.31 -21.05
N HIS A 222 3.51 33.26 -22.35
CA HIS A 222 2.53 33.48 -23.42
C HIS A 222 1.50 32.35 -23.59
N LEU A 223 1.76 31.16 -23.04
CA LEU A 223 0.86 30.00 -23.05
C LEU A 223 -0.03 29.94 -21.79
N ILE A 224 0.34 30.69 -20.74
CA ILE A 224 -0.37 30.71 -19.46
C ILE A 224 -1.61 31.59 -19.60
N SER A 225 -2.78 30.99 -19.36
CA SER A 225 -4.05 31.73 -19.39
C SER A 225 -4.10 32.78 -18.27
N PRO A 226 -4.69 33.97 -18.48
CA PRO A 226 -4.76 35.01 -17.43
C PRO A 226 -5.42 34.54 -16.13
N GLY A 227 -6.36 33.60 -16.21
CA GLY A 227 -7.01 32.99 -15.05
C GLY A 227 -6.16 31.96 -14.29
N LEU A 228 -5.00 31.57 -14.81
CA LEU A 228 -4.02 30.65 -14.22
C LEU A 228 -2.77 31.40 -13.70
N GLN A 229 -2.48 32.58 -14.25
CA GLN A 229 -1.40 33.46 -13.82
C GLN A 229 -1.52 33.77 -12.31
N ASN A 230 -0.39 33.73 -11.59
CA ASN A 230 -0.31 33.92 -10.13
C ASN A 230 -1.15 32.93 -9.29
N LYS A 231 -1.47 31.72 -9.81
CA LYS A 231 -2.16 30.66 -9.06
C LYS A 231 -1.36 29.35 -8.96
N LYS A 232 -0.03 29.42 -9.14
CA LYS A 232 0.91 28.29 -8.98
C LYS A 232 0.79 27.67 -7.58
N ASP A 233 0.74 28.50 -6.55
CA ASP A 233 0.53 28.13 -5.14
C ASP A 233 -0.81 27.40 -4.91
N VAL A 234 -1.89 27.83 -5.57
CA VAL A 234 -3.19 27.15 -5.50
C VAL A 234 -3.17 25.83 -6.25
N LEU A 235 -2.47 25.75 -7.38
CA LEU A 235 -2.42 24.54 -8.21
C LEU A 235 -1.60 23.43 -7.55
N PHE A 236 -0.38 23.73 -7.09
CA PHE A 236 0.54 22.74 -6.50
C PHE A 236 0.48 22.70 -4.97
N GLY A 237 -0.17 23.66 -4.31
CA GLY A 237 -0.17 23.75 -2.85
C GLY A 237 1.25 23.88 -2.30
N ASN A 238 1.57 23.04 -1.32
CA ASN A 238 2.91 22.90 -0.76
C ASN A 238 3.64 21.62 -1.23
N MET A 239 3.44 21.22 -2.50
CA MET A 239 4.11 20.05 -3.08
C MET A 239 5.64 20.10 -2.96
N GLU A 240 6.25 21.28 -3.06
CA GLU A 240 7.71 21.48 -2.89
C GLU A 240 8.19 21.22 -1.44
N GLU A 241 7.38 21.60 -0.45
CA GLU A 241 7.64 21.33 0.98
C GLU A 241 7.61 19.82 1.25
N ILE A 242 6.62 19.12 0.66
CA ILE A 242 6.51 17.66 0.71
C ILE A 242 7.70 17.00 0.02
N TYR A 243 8.02 17.39 -1.22
CA TYR A 243 9.17 16.89 -1.95
C TYR A 243 10.48 17.05 -1.15
N HIS A 244 10.71 18.21 -0.54
CA HIS A 244 11.91 18.46 0.26
C HIS A 244 11.97 17.59 1.53
N PHE A 245 10.86 17.39 2.24
CA PHE A 245 10.81 16.48 3.39
C PHE A 245 11.15 15.05 2.96
N HIS A 246 10.49 14.54 1.91
CA HIS A 246 10.68 13.17 1.44
C HIS A 246 12.10 12.93 0.89
N ASN A 247 12.58 13.78 -0.03
CA ASN A 247 13.88 13.65 -0.66
C ASN A 247 15.06 13.85 0.31
N ARG A 248 14.99 14.83 1.21
CA ARG A 248 16.15 15.22 2.04
C ARG A 248 16.22 14.52 3.39
N ILE A 249 15.08 14.02 3.90
CA ILE A 249 14.96 13.44 5.24
C ILE A 249 14.41 12.01 5.12
N PHE A 250 13.12 11.85 4.78
CA PHE A 250 12.42 10.59 5.00
C PHE A 250 12.97 9.42 4.17
N LEU A 251 13.28 9.62 2.89
CA LEU A 251 13.90 8.60 2.04
C LEU A 251 15.24 8.10 2.61
N ARG A 252 16.07 9.01 3.11
CA ARG A 252 17.38 8.67 3.70
C ARG A 252 17.24 7.88 4.99
N GLU A 253 16.25 8.23 5.81
CA GLU A 253 15.98 7.50 7.05
C GLU A 253 15.39 6.12 6.76
N ILE A 254 14.53 5.95 5.73
CA ILE A 254 14.13 4.62 5.25
C ILE A 254 15.36 3.80 4.84
N GLU A 255 16.33 4.39 4.12
CA GLU A 255 17.57 3.70 3.73
C GLU A 255 18.40 3.22 4.95
N ASP A 256 18.44 3.97 6.04
CA ASP A 256 19.13 3.57 7.29
C ASP A 256 18.50 2.34 7.98
N TYR A 257 17.25 1.97 7.66
CA TYR A 257 16.53 0.83 8.25
C TYR A 257 16.50 -0.44 7.39
N ILE A 258 17.15 -0.47 6.21
CA ILE A 258 17.14 -1.63 5.28
C ILE A 258 17.57 -2.94 5.96
N ASP A 259 18.63 -2.89 6.79
CA ASP A 259 19.15 -4.06 7.52
C ASP A 259 18.33 -4.41 8.79
N CYS A 260 17.38 -3.56 9.19
CA CYS A 260 16.61 -3.67 10.43
C CYS A 260 15.12 -3.30 10.23
N PRO A 261 14.40 -3.93 9.28
CA PRO A 261 13.04 -3.52 8.87
C PRO A 261 12.03 -3.57 10.02
N GLN A 262 12.23 -4.41 11.03
CA GLN A 262 11.42 -4.46 12.25
C GLN A 262 11.46 -3.17 13.10
N LEU A 263 12.37 -2.24 12.83
CA LEU A 263 12.48 -0.95 13.53
C LEU A 263 11.92 0.23 12.73
N ILE A 264 11.45 0.04 11.48
CA ILE A 264 11.02 1.12 10.59
C ILE A 264 9.93 2.02 11.21
N GLY A 265 9.04 1.48 12.05
CA GLY A 265 8.02 2.25 12.77
C GLY A 265 8.59 3.38 13.65
N ARG A 266 9.87 3.30 14.06
CA ARG A 266 10.56 4.41 14.76
C ARG A 266 10.79 5.60 13.85
N CYS A 267 11.14 5.38 12.59
CA CYS A 267 11.27 6.45 11.57
C CYS A 267 9.97 7.24 11.46
N PHE A 268 8.84 6.54 11.25
CA PHE A 268 7.51 7.16 11.17
C PHE A 268 7.14 7.91 12.47
N PHE A 269 7.41 7.33 13.64
CA PHE A 269 7.12 7.96 14.94
C PHE A 269 7.95 9.24 15.17
N GLU A 270 9.25 9.21 14.90
CA GLU A 270 10.15 10.36 15.02
C GLU A 270 9.75 11.49 14.06
N ARG A 271 9.20 11.14 12.88
CA ARG A 271 8.74 12.07 11.84
C ARG A 271 7.26 12.45 11.89
N MET A 272 6.49 11.97 12.86
CA MET A 272 5.04 12.20 12.97
C MET A 272 4.64 13.69 12.93
N LYS A 273 5.48 14.60 13.44
CA LYS A 273 5.24 16.06 13.37
C LYS A 273 5.51 16.64 11.99
N ASP A 274 6.51 16.13 11.28
CA ASP A 274 6.90 16.60 9.95
C ASP A 274 5.82 16.25 8.92
N PHE A 275 5.12 15.11 9.08
CA PHE A 275 3.96 14.72 8.26
C PHE A 275 2.76 15.70 8.30
N LYS A 276 2.73 16.69 9.21
CA LYS A 276 1.67 17.73 9.22
C LYS A 276 1.59 18.56 7.93
N ILE A 277 2.66 18.59 7.14
CA ILE A 277 2.67 19.21 5.80
C ILE A 277 1.57 18.66 4.87
N TYR A 278 1.12 17.42 5.07
CA TYR A 278 0.03 16.82 4.31
C TYR A 278 -1.34 17.42 4.63
N GLU A 279 -1.58 17.88 5.87
CA GLU A 279 -2.84 18.53 6.27
C GLU A 279 -3.09 19.77 5.41
N LYS A 280 -2.05 20.61 5.27
CA LYS A 280 -2.01 21.81 4.43
C LYS A 280 -2.25 21.49 2.95
N TYR A 281 -1.66 20.41 2.44
CA TYR A 281 -1.88 19.97 1.05
C TYR A 281 -3.32 19.52 0.81
N CYS A 282 -3.87 18.68 1.70
CA CYS A 282 -5.25 18.20 1.62
C CYS A 282 -6.28 19.33 1.73
N GLN A 283 -6.06 20.32 2.60
CA GLN A 283 -6.89 21.53 2.69
C GLN A 283 -6.81 22.41 1.42
N ASN A 284 -5.74 22.32 0.64
CA ASN A 284 -5.66 22.99 -0.66
C ASN A 284 -6.26 22.16 -1.82
N LYS A 285 -6.27 20.82 -1.71
CA LYS A 285 -6.58 19.93 -2.83
C LYS A 285 -7.91 20.23 -3.57
N PRO A 286 -9.04 20.55 -2.90
CA PRO A 286 -10.28 20.89 -3.60
C PRO A 286 -10.18 22.18 -4.44
N ARG A 287 -9.35 23.14 -4.02
CA ARG A 287 -9.09 24.40 -4.75
C ARG A 287 -8.22 24.14 -5.97
N SER A 288 -7.15 23.34 -5.81
CA SER A 288 -6.32 22.83 -6.90
C SER A 288 -7.17 22.11 -7.97
N GLU A 289 -8.09 21.22 -7.57
CA GLU A 289 -8.97 20.50 -8.50
C GLU A 289 -9.96 21.39 -9.23
N SER A 290 -10.57 22.34 -8.53
CA SER A 290 -11.47 23.32 -9.13
C SER A 290 -10.76 24.16 -10.19
N LEU A 291 -9.50 24.54 -9.93
CA LEU A 291 -8.66 25.25 -10.88
C LEU A 291 -8.24 24.36 -12.06
N TRP A 292 -7.80 23.12 -11.78
CA TRP A 292 -7.43 22.15 -12.82
C TRP A 292 -8.58 21.91 -13.82
N ARG A 293 -9.80 21.68 -13.33
CA ARG A 293 -11.00 21.49 -14.19
C ARG A 293 -11.34 22.67 -15.09
N GLN A 294 -10.84 23.88 -14.80
CA GLN A 294 -11.08 25.09 -15.61
C GLN A 294 -9.98 25.34 -16.64
N TYR A 295 -8.77 24.82 -16.41
CA TYR A 295 -7.57 25.20 -17.18
C TYR A 295 -6.73 24.01 -17.69
N SER A 296 -7.14 22.75 -17.45
CA SER A 296 -6.46 21.53 -17.94
C SER A 296 -6.19 21.57 -19.43
N ASP A 297 -7.12 22.14 -20.19
CA ASP A 297 -7.09 22.18 -21.65
C ASP A 297 -6.31 23.40 -22.18
N SER A 298 -5.69 24.20 -21.30
CA SER A 298 -4.86 25.34 -21.72
C SER A 298 -3.59 24.89 -22.44
N ALA A 299 -3.15 25.70 -23.41
CA ALA A 299 -1.99 25.39 -24.26
C ALA A 299 -0.72 25.08 -23.46
N PHE A 300 -0.54 25.73 -22.29
CA PHE A 300 0.56 25.46 -21.36
C PHE A 300 0.62 23.96 -20.97
N PHE A 301 -0.46 23.37 -20.44
CA PHE A 301 -0.43 21.97 -20.02
C PHE A 301 -0.38 20.99 -21.19
N GLN A 302 -0.99 21.33 -22.34
CA GLN A 302 -0.91 20.49 -23.54
C GLN A 302 0.52 20.35 -24.07
N VAL A 303 1.29 21.44 -24.07
CA VAL A 303 2.71 21.45 -24.47
C VAL A 303 3.51 20.50 -23.57
N PHE A 304 3.40 20.62 -22.26
CA PHE A 304 4.14 19.75 -21.34
C PHE A 304 3.67 18.29 -21.33
N PHE A 305 2.38 18.01 -21.60
CA PHE A 305 1.88 16.65 -21.82
C PHE A 305 2.56 15.97 -23.03
N MET A 306 2.91 16.73 -24.08
CA MET A 306 3.66 16.19 -25.23
C MET A 306 5.15 15.97 -24.95
N TYR A 307 5.79 16.82 -24.13
CA TYR A 307 7.22 16.71 -23.83
C TYR A 307 7.57 15.73 -22.70
N LEU A 308 6.71 15.61 -21.67
CA LEU A 308 6.92 14.75 -20.50
C LEU A 308 6.13 13.43 -20.57
N GLY A 309 5.25 13.31 -21.56
CA GLY A 309 4.38 12.15 -21.75
C GLY A 309 3.23 12.06 -20.73
N PRO A 310 2.32 11.09 -20.90
CA PRO A 310 1.14 10.97 -20.05
C PRO A 310 1.48 10.61 -18.59
N TYR A 311 2.64 10.01 -18.31
CA TYR A 311 2.94 9.47 -16.97
C TYR A 311 3.01 10.54 -15.87
N CYS A 312 3.66 11.68 -16.09
CA CYS A 312 3.68 12.76 -15.08
C CYS A 312 2.37 13.56 -14.95
N LEU A 313 1.36 13.32 -15.82
CA LEU A 313 0.05 13.99 -15.75
C LEU A 313 -1.11 13.05 -15.34
N VAL A 314 -1.08 11.79 -15.75
CA VAL A 314 -2.04 10.75 -15.32
C VAL A 314 -1.91 10.46 -13.81
N ASN A 315 -0.71 10.61 -13.24
CA ASN A 315 -0.47 10.60 -11.79
C ASN A 315 -0.39 12.04 -11.21
N TYR A 316 -1.37 12.93 -11.46
CA TYR A 316 -1.49 14.23 -10.74
C TYR A 316 -1.80 14.09 -9.22
N TYR A 317 -1.61 12.90 -8.65
CA TYR A 317 -2.02 12.46 -7.32
C TYR A 317 -1.00 11.55 -6.60
N PRO A 318 0.34 11.74 -6.67
CA PRO A 318 1.28 10.88 -5.93
C PRO A 318 1.01 11.00 -4.42
N VAL A 319 0.74 12.24 -3.98
CA VAL A 319 0.54 12.64 -2.58
C VAL A 319 -0.66 11.94 -1.93
N GLY A 320 -1.74 11.71 -2.68
CA GLY A 320 -2.95 11.04 -2.16
C GLY A 320 -2.73 9.55 -1.90
N LYS A 321 -2.03 8.87 -2.81
CA LYS A 321 -1.62 7.46 -2.63
C LYS A 321 -0.66 7.32 -1.44
N LYS A 322 0.28 8.26 -1.30
CA LYS A 322 1.24 8.27 -0.19
C LYS A 322 0.58 8.47 1.18
N LEU A 323 -0.38 9.39 1.30
CA LEU A 323 -1.08 9.65 2.55
C LEU A 323 -1.83 8.41 3.09
N LEU A 324 -2.50 7.67 2.20
CA LEU A 324 -3.16 6.41 2.55
C LEU A 324 -2.17 5.35 3.04
N SER A 325 -0.97 5.29 2.44
CA SER A 325 0.10 4.40 2.89
C SER A 325 0.67 4.81 4.25
N VAL A 326 0.94 6.10 4.48
CA VAL A 326 1.40 6.62 5.79
C VAL A 326 0.37 6.37 6.89
N LEU A 327 -0.92 6.55 6.62
CA LEU A 327 -2.02 6.23 7.54
C LEU A 327 -2.25 4.72 7.76
N TYR A 328 -1.63 3.85 6.97
CA TYR A 328 -1.67 2.39 7.16
C TYR A 328 -0.49 1.88 8.01
N PHE A 329 0.60 2.65 8.08
CA PHE A 329 1.79 2.33 8.88
C PHE A 329 1.83 3.00 10.27
N LEU A 330 0.90 3.92 10.56
CA LEU A 330 0.68 4.58 11.85
C LEU A 330 -0.50 3.96 12.63
#